data_AF-A0A734CFJ1-F1
#
_entry.id   AF-A0A734CFJ1-F1
#
_cell.length_a   1.000
_cell.length_b   1.000
_cell.length_c   1.000
_cell.angle_alpha   90.00
_cell.angle_beta   90.00
_cell.angle_gamma   90.00
#
_symmetry.space_group_name_H-M   'P 1'
#
loop_
_entity.id
_entity.type
_entity.pdbx_description
1 polymer ?
#
loop_
_entity_poly.entity_id
_entity_poly.type
_entity_poly.pdbx_seq_one_letter_code
_entity_poly.pdbx_strand_id
1 'polypeptide(L)' 'MGKVVRFEPKIAARKSDPWCSPLVLEDGTRISGGAAREKRLKAVGGVDQLLRDTLDNASRLASANTRKAN' A
#
# COMPACT_ATOMS: atom_id res chain seq x y z
N MET A 1 46.95 -6.51 -9.63
CA MET A 1 45.95 -7.34 -8.91
C MET A 1 44.72 -6.49 -8.63
N GLY A 2 43.66 -6.64 -9.43
CA GLY A 2 42.42 -5.86 -9.27
C GLY A 2 41.63 -6.33 -8.05
N LYS A 3 41.12 -5.39 -7.24
CA LYS A 3 40.23 -5.72 -6.12
C LYS A 3 38.91 -6.24 -6.68
N VAL A 4 38.57 -7.47 -6.35
CA VAL A 4 37.25 -8.04 -6.61
C VAL A 4 36.28 -7.44 -5.58
N VAL A 5 35.41 -6.54 -6.04
CA VAL A 5 34.33 -6.01 -5.20
C VAL A 5 33.17 -6.99 -5.31
N ARG A 6 32.92 -7.78 -4.26
CA ARG A 6 31.71 -8.59 -4.16
C ARG A 6 30.52 -7.64 -3.99
N PHE A 7 29.61 -7.65 -4.96
CA PHE A 7 28.32 -7.00 -4.83
C PHE A 7 27.47 -7.85 -3.88
N GLU A 8 27.28 -7.37 -2.65
CA GLU A 8 26.26 -7.92 -1.76
C GLU A 8 24.94 -7.20 -2.06
N PRO A 9 23.94 -7.87 -2.66
CA PRO A 9 22.63 -7.26 -2.83
C PRO A 9 22.07 -6.96 -1.44
N LYS A 10 21.78 -5.69 -1.16
CA LYS A 10 21.01 -5.30 0.02
C LYS A 10 19.74 -6.15 0.03
N ILE A 11 19.61 -7.05 0.99
CA ILE A 11 18.38 -7.81 1.22
C ILE A 11 17.31 -6.76 1.46
N ALA A 12 16.45 -6.53 0.47
CA ALA A 12 15.30 -5.67 0.64
C ALA A 12 14.49 -6.25 1.80
N ALA A 13 14.37 -5.50 2.89
CA ALA A 13 13.51 -5.89 4.00
C ALA A 13 12.17 -6.31 3.39
N ARG A 14 11.72 -7.55 3.68
CA ARG A 14 10.43 -8.05 3.19
C ARG A 14 9.37 -7.06 3.67
N LYS A 15 8.99 -6.10 2.83
CA LYS A 15 7.86 -5.23 3.06
C LYS A 15 6.64 -6.14 2.97
N SER A 16 6.18 -6.62 4.12
CA SER A 16 4.91 -7.31 4.21
C SER A 16 3.84 -6.37 3.65
N ASP A 17 2.94 -6.92 2.84
CA ASP A 17 1.82 -6.16 2.30
C ASP A 17 1.08 -5.47 3.46
N PRO A 18 0.99 -4.13 3.48
CA PRO A 18 0.31 -3.40 4.54
C PRO A 18 -1.15 -3.84 4.72
N TRP A 19 -1.80 -4.31 3.65
CA TRP A 19 -3.17 -4.83 3.70
C TRP A 19 -3.28 -6.11 4.53
N CYS A 20 -2.21 -6.91 4.57
CA CYS A 20 -2.13 -8.15 5.33
C CYS A 20 -1.62 -7.95 6.76
N SER A 21 -1.29 -6.72 7.16
CA SER A 21 -0.74 -6.44 8.48
C SER A 21 -1.75 -6.75 9.58
N PRO A 22 -1.32 -7.25 10.76
CA PRO A 22 -2.26 -7.58 11.84
C PRO A 22 -3.16 -6.41 12.23
N LEU A 23 -4.40 -6.72 12.61
CA LEU A 23 -5.42 -5.78 13.05
C LEU A 23 -6.07 -6.33 14.33
N VAL A 24 -6.31 -5.44 15.29
CA VAL A 24 -7.06 -5.77 16.52
C VAL A 24 -8.47 -5.25 16.32
N LEU A 25 -9.44 -6.14 16.45
CA LEU A 25 -10.87 -5.84 16.37
C LEU A 25 -11.36 -5.24 17.70
N GLU A 26 -12.57 -4.67 17.70
CA GLU A 26 -13.15 -3.99 18.87
C GLU A 26 -13.35 -4.91 20.08
N ASP A 27 -13.58 -6.21 19.83
CA ASP A 27 -13.68 -7.26 20.84
C ASP A 27 -12.31 -7.74 21.36
N GLY A 28 -11.21 -7.14 20.90
CA GLY A 28 -9.84 -7.53 21.22
C GLY A 28 -9.29 -8.67 20.36
N THR A 29 -10.07 -9.24 19.44
CA THR A 29 -9.63 -10.32 18.56
C THR A 29 -8.56 -9.83 17.59
N ARG A 30 -7.43 -10.55 17.48
CA ARG A 30 -6.35 -10.24 16.54
C ARG A 30 -6.46 -11.06 15.27
N ILE A 31 -6.58 -10.37 14.12
CA ILE A 31 -6.59 -10.98 12.77
C ILE A 31 -5.34 -10.56 11.98
N SER A 32 -4.92 -11.37 11.00
CA SER A 32 -3.76 -11.09 10.12
C SER A 32 -3.96 -11.70 8.73
N GLY A 33 -3.06 -11.37 7.78
CA GLY A 33 -3.08 -11.96 6.44
C GLY A 33 -4.35 -11.58 5.64
N GLY A 34 -4.91 -12.56 4.94
CA GLY A 34 -6.11 -12.37 4.11
C GLY A 34 -7.31 -11.83 4.88
N ALA A 35 -7.54 -12.29 6.12
CA ALA A 35 -8.64 -11.79 6.95
C ALA A 35 -8.52 -10.29 7.24
N ALA A 36 -7.29 -9.82 7.48
CA ALA A 36 -7.02 -8.41 7.72
C ALA A 36 -7.18 -7.58 6.44
N ARG A 37 -6.82 -8.13 5.27
CA ARG A 37 -7.08 -7.50 3.96
C ARG A 37 -8.57 -7.33 3.70
N GLU A 38 -9.35 -8.39 3.89
CA GLU A 38 -10.80 -8.36 3.70
C GLU A 38 -11.48 -7.35 4.62
N LYS A 39 -11.06 -7.27 5.89
CA LYS A 39 -11.61 -6.29 6.82
C LYS A 39 -11.31 -4.85 6.40
N ARG A 40 -10.08 -4.58 5.93
CA ARG A 40 -9.68 -3.26 5.40
C ARG A 40 -10.43 -2.90 4.11
N LEU A 41 -10.59 -3.85 3.18
CA LEU A 41 -11.33 -3.64 1.94
C LEU A 41 -12.80 -3.30 2.24
N LYS A 42 -13.44 -4.02 3.16
CA LYS A 42 -14.81 -3.71 3.58
C LYS A 42 -14.91 -2.34 4.25
N ALA A 43 -13.92 -1.94 5.05
CA ALA A 43 -13.91 -0.64 5.72
C ALA A 43 -13.87 0.55 4.74
N VAL A 44 -13.29 0.37 3.55
CA VAL A 44 -13.25 1.39 2.48
C VAL A 44 -14.39 1.28 1.48
N GLY A 45 -15.43 0.46 1.75
CA GLY A 45 -16.57 0.29 0.85
C GLY A 45 -16.38 -0.75 -0.26
N GLY A 46 -15.34 -1.58 -0.18
CA GLY A 46 -15.03 -2.62 -1.16
C GLY A 46 -14.04 -2.19 -2.24
N VAL A 47 -13.70 -3.13 -3.13
CA VAL A 47 -12.71 -2.91 -4.20
C VAL A 47 -13.17 -1.84 -5.18
N ASP A 48 -14.45 -1.85 -5.57
CA ASP A 48 -14.99 -0.89 -6.54
C ASP A 48 -14.91 0.56 -6.03
N GLN A 49 -15.25 0.79 -4.77
CA GLN A 49 -15.15 2.12 -4.16
C GLN A 49 -13.69 2.56 -4.05
N LEU A 50 -12.79 1.68 -3.61
CA LEU A 50 -11.36 1.94 -3.56
C LEU A 50 -10.81 2.37 -4.93
N LEU A 51 -11.20 1.70 -6.02
CA LEU A 51 -10.78 2.05 -7.37
C LEU A 51 -11.30 3.42 -7.80
N ARG A 52 -12.59 3.71 -7.55
CA ARG A 52 -13.19 5.01 -7.85
C ARG A 52 -12.48 6.15 -7.12
N ASP A 53 -12.24 5.99 -5.82
CA ASP A 53 -11.58 7.00 -5.00
C ASP A 53 -10.13 7.22 -5.43
N THR A 54 -9.43 6.14 -5.78
CA THR A 54 -8.05 6.19 -6.27
C THR A 54 -7.97 6.96 -7.59
N LEU A 55 -8.88 6.68 -8.53
CA LEU A 55 -8.95 7.36 -9.82
C LEU A 55 -9.32 8.84 -9.68
N ASP A 56 -10.30 9.17 -8.83
CA ASP A 56 -10.68 10.55 -8.55
C ASP A 56 -9.49 11.34 -7.96
N ASN A 57 -8.81 10.76 -6.96
CA ASN A 57 -7.63 11.38 -6.36
C ASN A 57 -6.50 11.59 -7.38
N ALA A 58 -6.19 10.58 -8.20
CA ALA A 58 -5.18 10.71 -9.26
C ALA A 58 -5.54 11.81 -10.26
N SER A 59 -6.82 11.90 -10.66
CA SER A 59 -7.32 12.92 -11.59
C SER A 59 -7.19 14.34 -11.01
N ARG A 60 -7.50 14.52 -9.72
CA ARG A 60 -7.31 15.80 -9.01
C ARG A 60 -5.85 16.21 -8.94
N LEU A 61 -4.95 15.28 -8.60
CA LEU A 61 -3.51 15.54 -8.54
C LEU A 61 -2.95 15.95 -9.91
N ALA A 62 -3.32 15.25 -10.97
CA ALA A 62 -2.93 15.59 -12.33
C ALA A 62 -3.41 17.01 -12.71
N SER A 63 -4.67 17.33 -12.41
CA SER A 63 -5.26 18.64 -12.70
C SER A 63 -4.67 19.78 -11.87
N ALA A 64 -4.20 19.51 -10.64
CA ALA A 64 -3.52 20.50 -9.82
C ALA A 64 -2.12 20.84 -10.36
N ASN A 65 -1.43 19.85 -10.93
CA ASN A 65 -0.09 20.03 -11.49
C ASN A 65 -0.12 20.78 -12.83
N THR A 66 -1.16 20.60 -13.66
CA THR A 66 -1.31 21.38 -14.90
C THR A 66 -1.54 22.86 -14.64
N ARG A 67 -2.22 23.23 -13.54
CA ARG A 67 -2.43 24.63 -13.13
C ARG A 67 -1.16 25.34 -12.63
N LYS A 68 -0.14 24.60 -12.19
CA LYS A 68 1.15 25.17 -11.76
C LYS A 68 2.16 25.34 -12.89
N ALA A 69 1.89 24.75 -14.06
CA ALA A 69 2.79 24.76 -15.21
C ALA A 69 2.45 25.84 -16.25
N ASN A 70 1.33 26.55 -16.07
CA ASN A 70 0.92 27.74 -16.83
C ASN A 70 1.00 28.98 -15.93
#